data_AF-A0A7Y2MFU7-F1
#
_entry.id   AF-A0A7Y2MFU7-F1
#
_cell.length_a   1.000
_cell.length_b   1.000
_cell.length_c   1.000
_cell.angle_alpha   90.00
_cell.angle_beta   90.00
_cell.angle_gamma   90.00
#
_symmetry.space_group_name_H-M   'P 1'
#
loop_
_entity.id
_entity.type
_entity.pdbx_description
1 polymer ?
#
loop_
_entity_poly.entity_id
_entity_poly.type
_entity_poly.pdbx_seq_one_letter_code
_entity_poly.pdbx_strand_id
1 'polypeptide(L)' 'MLTQRWKKPLVLGDGRIRIIVGSAEEAMNWLIHEPNQSSDKWRHAWRTCRAVHEGRLPAEEARSAVELAAGH' A
#
# COMPACT_ATOMS: atom_id res chain seq x y z
N MET A 1 5.98 3.23 16.91
CA MET A 1 5.66 1.93 16.27
C MET A 1 6.83 1.56 15.34
N LEU A 2 7.18 0.28 15.23
CA LEU A 2 8.23 -0.18 14.31
C LEU A 2 7.68 -0.12 12.87
N THR A 3 7.98 0.94 12.14
CA THR A 3 7.62 1.05 10.72
C THR A 3 8.38 -0.03 9.94
N GLN A 4 7.68 -1.09 9.52
CA GLN A 4 8.28 -2.13 8.68
C GLN A 4 8.49 -1.60 7.26
N ARG A 5 9.70 -1.08 7.01
CA ARG A 5 10.13 -0.59 5.70
C ARG A 5 10.24 -1.76 4.71
N TRP A 6 9.76 -1.55 3.50
CA TRP A 6 9.95 -2.48 2.38
C TRP A 6 11.37 -2.43 1.87
N LYS A 7 11.89 -3.55 1.37
CA LYS A 7 13.25 -3.60 0.78
C LYS A 7 13.34 -2.75 -0.48
N LYS A 8 12.24 -2.66 -1.24
CA LYS A 8 12.10 -1.82 -2.41
C LYS A 8 10.82 -0.98 -2.26
N PRO A 9 10.92 0.36 -2.21
CA PRO A 9 9.72 1.18 -2.16
C PRO A 9 8.93 1.07 -3.48
N LEU A 10 7.62 1.31 -3.40
CA LEU A 10 6.78 1.48 -4.57
C LEU A 10 6.81 2.93 -5.04
N VAL A 11 6.73 3.12 -6.34
CA VAL A 11 6.54 4.43 -6.97
C VAL A 11 5.15 4.42 -7.58
N LEU A 12 4.24 5.20 -7.01
CA LEU A 12 2.83 5.27 -7.35
C LEU A 12 2.52 6.61 -8.04
N GLY A 13 1.47 6.65 -8.86
CA GLY A 13 0.99 7.88 -9.52
C GLY A 13 0.77 7.73 -11.02
N ASP A 14 0.27 8.80 -11.65
CA ASP A 14 -0.26 8.82 -13.03
C ASP A 14 0.69 9.47 -14.05
N GLY A 15 1.98 9.56 -13.71
CA GLY A 15 3.01 10.19 -14.56
C GLY A 15 3.11 11.72 -14.42
N ARG A 16 2.12 12.39 -13.84
CA ARG A 16 2.20 13.82 -13.48
C ARG A 16 2.75 14.02 -12.07
N ILE A 17 2.37 13.12 -11.17
CA ILE A 17 2.85 13.09 -9.79
C ILE A 17 3.43 11.70 -9.53
N ARG A 18 4.56 11.65 -8.81
CA ARG A 18 5.18 10.41 -8.32
C ARG A 18 5.21 10.43 -6.81
N ILE A 19 4.54 9.46 -6.19
CA ILE A 19 4.50 9.28 -4.75
C ILE A 19 5.31 8.03 -4.42
N ILE A 20 6.33 8.18 -3.58
CA ILE A 20 7.15 7.05 -3.13
C ILE A 20 6.58 6.53 -1.82
N VAL A 21 6.23 5.24 -1.79
CA VAL A 21 5.68 4.56 -0.63
C VAL A 21 6.63 3.44 -0.21
N GLY A 22 7.17 3.52 0.99
CA GLY A 22 8.19 2.60 1.49
C GLY A 22 7.75 1.71 2.65
N SER A 23 6.48 1.72 3.02
CA SER A 23 5.95 0.93 4.15
C SER A 23 4.44 0.75 4.04
N ALA A 24 3.89 -0.21 4.79
CA ALA A 24 2.45 -0.42 4.88
C ALA A 24 1.70 0.82 5.43
N GLU A 25 2.31 1.59 6.33
CA GLU A 25 1.72 2.80 6.90
C GLU A 25 1.60 3.92 5.86
N GLU A 26 2.70 4.21 5.15
CA GLU A 26 2.68 5.16 4.03
C GLU A 26 1.71 4.70 2.93
N ALA A 27 1.56 3.39 2.72
CA ALA A 27 0.63 2.85 1.75
C ALA A 27 -0.83 3.05 2.14
N MET A 28 -1.17 2.91 3.44
CA MET A 28 -2.51 3.25 3.94
C MET A 28 -2.82 4.74 3.74
N ASN A 29 -1.84 5.61 4.00
CA ASN A 29 -1.97 7.05 3.75
C ASN A 29 -2.15 7.38 2.27
N TRP A 30 -1.56 6.59 1.36
CA TRP A 30 -1.84 6.74 -0.07
C TRP A 30 -3.23 6.20 -0.44
N LEU A 31 -3.58 4.99 0.00
CA LEU A 31 -4.86 4.32 -0.31
C LEU A 31 -6.09 5.13 0.10
N ILE A 32 -6.06 5.86 1.22
CA ILE A 32 -7.21 6.68 1.67
C ILE A 32 -7.54 7.83 0.71
N HIS A 33 -6.58 8.23 -0.14
CA HIS A 33 -6.75 9.28 -1.14
C HIS A 33 -7.07 8.72 -2.53
N GLU A 34 -7.08 7.39 -2.70
CA GLU A 34 -7.46 6.78 -3.97
C GLU A 34 -8.97 6.94 -4.22
N PRO A 35 -9.38 7.24 -5.47
CA PRO A 35 -10.78 7.50 -5.80
C PRO A 35 -11.66 6.23 -5.76
N ASN A 36 -11.11 5.06 -6.07
CA ASN A 36 -11.87 3.81 -6.20
C ASN A 36 -11.70 2.87 -4.99
N GLN A 37 -12.23 3.30 -3.84
CA GLN A 37 -12.16 2.54 -2.58
C GLN A 37 -13.12 1.34 -2.52
N SER A 38 -14.08 1.24 -3.44
CA SER A 38 -15.04 0.13 -3.48
C SER A 38 -14.49 -1.11 -4.20
N SER A 39 -13.41 -0.97 -4.99
CA SER A 39 -12.82 -2.08 -5.73
C SER A 39 -12.31 -3.20 -4.81
N ASP A 40 -12.40 -4.45 -5.28
CA ASP A 40 -11.86 -5.60 -4.54
C ASP A 40 -10.35 -5.48 -4.34
N LYS A 41 -9.63 -4.96 -5.34
CA LYS A 41 -8.20 -4.67 -5.28
C LYS A 41 -7.87 -3.70 -4.14
N TRP A 42 -8.58 -2.57 -4.05
CA TRP A 42 -8.39 -1.60 -2.96
C TRP A 42 -8.71 -2.21 -1.60
N ARG A 43 -9.86 -2.90 -1.47
CA ARG A 43 -10.26 -3.54 -0.20
C ARG A 43 -9.28 -4.62 0.24
N HIS A 44 -8.67 -5.33 -0.70
CA HIS A 44 -7.61 -6.29 -0.41
C HIS A 44 -6.35 -5.56 0.08
N ALA A 45 -5.84 -4.57 -0.67
CA ALA A 45 -4.67 -3.79 -0.28
C ALA A 45 -4.82 -3.15 1.12
N TRP A 46 -5.96 -2.52 1.40
CA TRP A 46 -6.24 -1.91 2.70
C TRP A 46 -6.17 -2.92 3.85
N ARG A 47 -6.82 -4.07 3.70
CA ARG A 47 -6.82 -5.13 4.72
C ARG A 47 -5.42 -5.71 4.95
N THR A 48 -4.66 -5.91 3.89
CA THR A 48 -3.29 -6.45 3.97
C THR A 48 -2.34 -5.44 4.62
N CYS A 49 -2.39 -4.16 4.25
CA CYS A 49 -1.60 -3.10 4.89
C CYS A 49 -1.91 -2.99 6.38
N ARG A 50 -3.20 -3.04 6.76
CA ARG A 50 -3.60 -2.99 8.17
C ARG A 50 -3.08 -4.21 8.95
N ALA A 51 -3.14 -5.41 8.37
CA ALA A 51 -2.60 -6.61 9.01
C ALA A 51 -1.07 -6.56 9.19
N VAL A 52 -0.32 -5.99 8.25
CA VAL A 52 1.13 -5.73 8.41
C VAL A 52 1.39 -4.68 9.50
N HIS A 53 0.63 -3.60 9.52
CA HIS A 53 0.76 -2.55 10.54
C HIS A 53 0.52 -3.10 11.96
N GLU A 54 -0.41 -4.04 12.10
CA GLU A 54 -0.70 -4.77 13.34
C GLU A 54 0.30 -5.91 13.64
N GLY A 55 1.30 -6.14 12.78
CA GLY A 55 2.32 -7.20 12.96
C GLY A 55 1.82 -8.61 12.67
N ARG A 56 0.66 -8.78 12.02
CA ARG A 56 0.05 -10.08 11.72
C ARG A 56 0.50 -10.69 10.39
N LEU A 57 1.06 -9.88 9.49
CA LEU A 57 1.58 -10.32 8.19
C LEU A 57 2.98 -9.77 7.92
N PRO A 58 3.77 -10.42 7.03
CA PRO A 58 5.06 -9.91 6.58
C PRO A 58 4.93 -8.62 5.76
N ALA A 59 5.90 -7.71 5.89
CA ALA A 59 5.89 -6.41 5.22
C ALA A 59 5.69 -6.47 3.69
N GLU A 60 6.34 -7.42 3.02
CA GLU A 60 6.29 -7.54 1.55
C GLU A 60 4.90 -7.94 1.03
N GLU A 61 4.04 -8.57 1.84
CA GLU A 61 2.67 -8.89 1.42
C GLU A 61 1.84 -7.63 1.19
N ALA A 62 1.97 -6.64 2.07
CA ALA A 62 1.33 -5.34 1.88
C ALA A 62 1.85 -4.65 0.61
N ARG A 63 3.13 -4.79 0.30
CA ARG A 63 3.73 -4.21 -0.90
C ARG A 63 3.08 -4.76 -2.17
N SER A 64 3.04 -6.09 -2.31
CA SER A 64 2.44 -6.72 -3.49
C SER A 64 0.95 -6.39 -3.63
N ALA A 65 0.21 -6.33 -2.53
CA ALA A 65 -1.21 -5.97 -2.56
C ALA A 65 -1.44 -4.53 -3.03
N VAL A 66 -0.59 -3.58 -2.60
CA VAL A 66 -0.67 -2.18 -3.01
C VAL A 66 -0.27 -2.00 -4.48
N GLU A 67 0.76 -2.71 -4.94
CA GLU A 67 1.16 -2.71 -6.35
C GLU A 67 0.02 -3.19 -7.26
N LEU A 68 -0.71 -4.23 -6.86
CA LEU A 68 -1.89 -4.71 -7.59
C LEU A 68 -3.06 -3.71 -7.59
N ALA A 69 -3.22 -2.94 -6.52
CA ALA A 69 -4.25 -1.91 -6.44
C ALA A 69 -3.90 -0.67 -7.29
N ALA A 70 -2.62 -0.34 -7.40
CA ALA A 70 -2.12 0.77 -8.21
C ALA A 70 -2.02 0.44 -9.71
N GLY A 71 -1.83 -0.84 -10.05
CA GLY A 71 -1.94 -1.34 -11.41
C GLY A 71 -3.41 -1.40 -11.84
N HIS A 72 -3.91 -0.28 -12.38
CA HIS A 72 -5.21 -0.20 -13.03
C HIS A 72 -5.33 -1.24 -14.17
#